data_AF-A0AAE1HP66-F1
#
_entry.id   AF-A0AAE1HP66-F1
#
_cell.length_a   1.000
_cell.length_b   1.000
_cell.length_c   1.000
_cell.angle_alpha   90.00
_cell.angle_beta   90.00
_cell.angle_gamma   90.00
#
_symmetry.space_group_name_H-M   'P 1'
#
loop_
_entity.id
_entity.type
_entity.pdbx_description
1 polymer ?
#
loop_
_entity_poly.entity_id
_entity_poly.type
_entity_poly.pdbx_seq_one_letter_code
_entity_poly.pdbx_strand_id
1 'polypeptide(L)'
;MADDEAKKAKQAEIDRKRAEVRKRMEEASKAKKAKKGFMTPDRKKKLRLLLRKKAAEELKKEQERKAAERRRIIEERCGKPKNIDDANEEQLKRVLQEYHARICNLEDLKWDLEYAVKKKDFEQLKAICKQYYERMLLCESQKWDLEYEVRKRDYEIADLNSQVNDLRGKFVKPTLKKVSKYENKFAKLQKKAAEFNFRNQLKVVKKKEFTLEEEDKEKKPSEKAEWQKK
;
A
#
# COMPACT_ATOMS: atom_id res chain seq x y z
N MET A 1 -35.30 60.29 -27.94
CA MET A 1 -34.41 59.57 -28.88
C MET A 1 -33.04 59.25 -28.29
N ALA A 2 -32.35 60.16 -27.58
CA ALA A 2 -31.02 59.89 -27.01
C ALA A 2 -31.01 58.98 -25.74
N ASP A 3 -32.04 59.05 -24.90
CA ASP A 3 -32.09 58.27 -23.64
C ASP A 3 -32.37 56.77 -23.83
N ASP A 4 -33.12 56.40 -24.87
CA ASP A 4 -33.41 55.00 -25.19
C ASP A 4 -32.19 54.28 -25.78
N GLU A 5 -31.36 55.02 -26.53
CA GLU A 5 -30.13 54.50 -27.10
C GLU A 5 -29.06 54.27 -26.01
N ALA A 6 -28.99 55.16 -25.01
CA ALA A 6 -28.11 55.00 -23.84
C ALA A 6 -28.52 53.81 -22.95
N LYS A 7 -29.83 53.55 -22.77
CA LYS A 7 -30.33 52.37 -22.06
C LYS A 7 -30.06 51.08 -22.82
N LYS A 8 -30.23 51.09 -24.14
CA LYS A 8 -29.93 49.94 -25.02
C LYS A 8 -28.44 49.62 -25.03
N ALA A 9 -27.57 50.63 -25.03
CA ALA A 9 -26.13 50.46 -24.93
C ALA A 9 -25.70 49.87 -23.57
N LYS A 10 -26.28 50.36 -22.45
CA LYS A 10 -26.02 49.79 -21.11
C LYS A 10 -26.48 48.34 -21.00
N GLN A 11 -27.66 48.01 -21.55
CA GLN A 11 -28.17 46.64 -21.55
C GLN A 11 -27.28 45.71 -22.40
N ALA A 12 -26.86 46.16 -23.58
CA ALA A 12 -25.94 45.41 -24.43
C ALA A 12 -24.57 45.16 -23.75
N GLU A 13 -24.06 46.13 -22.99
CA GLU A 13 -22.82 45.95 -22.24
C GLU A 13 -22.96 44.96 -21.07
N ILE A 14 -24.10 44.99 -20.36
CA ILE A 14 -24.42 44.02 -19.31
C ILE A 14 -24.52 42.60 -19.91
N ASP A 15 -25.19 42.45 -21.04
CA ASP A 15 -25.35 41.15 -21.69
C ASP A 15 -24.03 40.64 -22.29
N ARG A 16 -23.15 41.53 -22.77
CA ARG A 16 -21.77 41.18 -23.17
C ARG A 16 -20.94 40.67 -21.98
N LYS A 17 -21.01 41.35 -20.82
CA LYS A 17 -20.31 40.91 -19.60
C LYS A 17 -20.84 39.57 -19.09
N ARG A 18 -22.16 39.35 -19.14
CA ARG A 18 -22.78 38.06 -18.79
C ARG A 18 -22.36 36.94 -19.75
N ALA A 19 -22.31 37.22 -21.05
CA ALA A 19 -21.86 36.26 -22.06
C ALA A 19 -20.38 35.89 -21.88
N GLU A 20 -19.53 36.86 -21.55
CA GLU A 20 -18.11 36.64 -21.28
C GLU A 20 -17.88 35.78 -20.03
N VAL A 21 -18.61 36.05 -18.94
CA VAL A 21 -18.56 35.21 -17.73
C VAL A 21 -19.05 33.79 -18.02
N ARG A 22 -20.11 33.63 -18.81
CA ARG A 22 -20.63 32.32 -19.22
C ARG A 22 -19.63 31.56 -20.08
N LYS A 23 -18.97 32.22 -21.02
CA LYS A 23 -17.92 31.65 -21.87
C LYS A 23 -16.70 31.22 -21.04
N ARG A 24 -16.26 32.03 -20.08
CA ARG A 24 -15.17 31.71 -19.15
C ARG A 24 -15.50 30.52 -18.25
N MET A 25 -16.74 30.43 -17.77
CA MET A 25 -17.23 29.27 -17.01
C MET A 25 -17.31 28.00 -17.88
N GLU A 26 -17.71 28.13 -19.13
CA GLU A 26 -17.78 27.02 -20.08
C GLU A 26 -16.37 26.50 -20.47
N GLU A 27 -15.42 27.40 -20.74
CA GLU A 27 -14.02 27.06 -21.03
C GLU A 27 -13.33 26.40 -19.82
N ALA A 28 -13.56 26.91 -18.61
CA ALA A 28 -13.09 26.29 -17.37
C ALA A 28 -13.72 24.89 -17.15
N SER A 29 -14.95 24.66 -17.61
CA SER A 29 -15.60 23.35 -17.56
C SER A 29 -15.07 22.38 -18.62
N LYS A 30 -14.71 22.86 -19.82
CA LYS A 30 -14.10 22.06 -20.90
C LYS A 30 -12.69 21.60 -20.53
N ALA A 31 -11.88 22.46 -19.89
CA ALA A 31 -10.56 22.09 -19.40
C ALA A 31 -10.60 20.98 -18.31
N LYS A 32 -11.68 20.92 -17.51
CA LYS A 32 -11.92 19.81 -16.56
C LYS A 32 -12.39 18.51 -17.24
N LYS A 33 -13.03 18.59 -18.42
CA LYS A 33 -13.50 17.42 -19.18
C LYS A 33 -12.38 16.70 -19.92
N ALA A 34 -11.28 17.38 -20.26
CA ALA A 34 -10.14 16.79 -20.99
C ALA A 34 -9.35 15.73 -20.19
N LYS A 35 -9.51 15.62 -18.86
CA LYS A 35 -8.90 14.58 -18.01
C LYS A 35 -9.86 13.44 -17.65
N LYS A 36 -10.97 13.25 -18.38
CA LYS A 36 -11.79 12.02 -18.26
C LYS A 36 -11.05 10.86 -18.94
N GLY A 37 -10.05 10.33 -18.24
CA GLY A 37 -9.54 8.99 -18.55
C GLY A 37 -10.71 8.00 -18.59
N PHE A 38 -10.57 6.94 -19.39
CA PHE A 38 -11.54 5.89 -19.77
C PHE A 38 -12.50 5.36 -18.66
N MET A 39 -12.24 5.65 -17.39
CA MET A 39 -13.15 5.35 -16.27
C MET A 39 -13.24 6.50 -15.27
N THR A 40 -14.43 6.65 -14.68
CA THR A 40 -14.60 7.48 -13.48
C THR A 40 -13.77 6.92 -12.31
N PRO A 41 -13.25 7.77 -11.41
CA PRO A 41 -12.48 7.34 -10.24
C PRO A 41 -13.20 6.27 -9.39
N ASP A 42 -14.51 6.38 -9.25
CA ASP A 42 -15.34 5.40 -8.51
C ASP A 42 -15.40 4.05 -9.21
N ARG A 43 -15.55 4.03 -10.55
CA ARG A 43 -15.51 2.79 -11.34
C ARG A 43 -14.13 2.13 -11.22
N LYS A 44 -13.05 2.91 -11.22
CA LYS A 44 -11.68 2.41 -11.02
C LYS A 44 -11.46 1.84 -9.62
N LYS A 45 -12.05 2.45 -8.58
CA LYS A 45 -12.03 1.93 -7.21
C LYS A 45 -12.80 0.61 -7.11
N LYS A 46 -14.02 0.55 -7.67
CA LYS A 46 -14.84 -0.67 -7.70
C LYS A 46 -14.16 -1.81 -8.46
N LEU A 47 -13.55 -1.52 -9.61
CA LEU A 47 -12.81 -2.53 -10.39
C LEU A 47 -11.62 -3.12 -9.60
N ARG A 48 -10.83 -2.27 -8.93
CA ARG A 48 -9.71 -2.75 -8.09
C ARG A 48 -10.19 -3.63 -6.95
N LEU A 49 -11.31 -3.28 -6.33
CA LEU A 49 -11.90 -4.09 -5.26
C LEU A 49 -12.33 -5.47 -5.79
N LEU A 50 -13.01 -5.50 -6.94
CA LEU A 50 -13.43 -6.75 -7.58
C LEU A 50 -12.24 -7.63 -7.98
N LEU A 51 -11.18 -7.03 -8.52
CA LEU A 51 -9.96 -7.77 -8.88
C LEU A 51 -9.28 -8.39 -7.66
N ARG A 52 -9.19 -7.65 -6.54
CA ARG A 52 -8.66 -8.18 -5.28
C ARG A 52 -9.54 -9.29 -4.70
N LYS A 53 -10.87 -9.11 -4.75
CA LYS A 53 -11.82 -10.12 -4.29
C LYS A 53 -11.69 -11.41 -5.11
N LYS A 54 -11.63 -11.29 -6.45
CA LYS A 54 -11.40 -12.42 -7.34
C LYS A 54 -10.05 -13.08 -7.09
N ALA A 55 -8.99 -12.31 -6.91
CA ALA A 55 -7.66 -12.85 -6.59
C ALA A 55 -7.65 -13.62 -5.26
N ALA A 56 -8.33 -13.10 -4.23
CA ALA A 56 -8.47 -13.78 -2.95
C ALA A 56 -9.32 -15.06 -3.06
N GLU A 57 -10.38 -15.04 -3.85
CA GLU A 57 -11.24 -16.21 -4.11
C GLU A 57 -10.47 -17.31 -4.85
N GLU A 58 -9.76 -16.97 -5.93
CA GLU A 58 -8.91 -17.92 -6.65
C GLU A 58 -7.80 -18.50 -5.76
N LEU A 59 -7.19 -17.66 -4.90
CA LEU A 59 -6.19 -18.14 -3.93
C LEU A 59 -6.79 -19.13 -2.93
N LYS A 60 -8.00 -18.86 -2.42
CA LYS A 60 -8.71 -19.77 -1.52
C LYS A 60 -9.07 -21.09 -2.23
N LYS A 61 -9.54 -21.02 -3.46
CA LYS A 61 -9.86 -22.20 -4.28
C LYS A 61 -8.63 -23.06 -4.60
N GLU A 62 -7.49 -22.43 -4.89
CA GLU A 62 -6.20 -23.10 -5.06
C GLU A 62 -5.75 -23.81 -3.77
N GLN A 63 -5.90 -23.15 -2.61
CA GLN A 63 -5.61 -23.75 -1.30
C GLN A 63 -6.53 -24.93 -1.00
N GLU A 64 -7.82 -24.81 -1.26
CA GLU A 64 -8.80 -25.89 -1.08
C GLU A 64 -8.49 -27.07 -2.02
N ARG A 65 -8.12 -26.82 -3.28
CA ARG A 65 -7.67 -27.86 -4.21
C ARG A 65 -6.43 -28.58 -3.70
N LYS A 66 -5.42 -27.85 -3.22
CA LYS A 66 -4.21 -28.44 -2.64
C LYS A 66 -4.52 -29.23 -1.37
N ALA A 67 -5.42 -28.74 -0.52
CA ALA A 67 -5.84 -29.44 0.68
C ALA A 67 -6.65 -30.71 0.36
N ALA A 68 -7.52 -30.67 -0.67
CA ALA A 68 -8.25 -31.83 -1.16
C ALA A 68 -7.31 -32.87 -1.75
N GLU A 69 -6.35 -32.47 -2.58
CA GLU A 69 -5.33 -33.37 -3.12
C GLU A 69 -4.46 -33.97 -2.00
N ARG A 70 -4.09 -33.17 -1.00
CA ARG A 70 -3.40 -33.67 0.20
C ARG A 70 -4.24 -34.74 0.92
N ARG A 71 -5.55 -34.55 1.08
CA ARG A 71 -6.44 -35.55 1.70
C ARG A 71 -6.50 -36.83 0.86
N ARG A 72 -6.66 -36.69 -0.46
CA ARG A 72 -6.67 -37.83 -1.40
C ARG A 72 -5.37 -38.64 -1.31
N ILE A 73 -4.22 -37.98 -1.32
CA ILE A 73 -2.92 -38.64 -1.21
C ILE A 73 -2.77 -39.34 0.15
N ILE A 74 -3.26 -38.74 1.25
CA ILE A 74 -3.22 -39.38 2.57
C ILE A 74 -4.10 -40.63 2.58
N GLU A 75 -5.31 -40.57 2.01
CA GLU A 75 -6.21 -41.72 1.94
C GLU A 75 -5.61 -42.85 1.09
N GLU A 76 -5.06 -42.52 -0.08
CA GLU A 76 -4.37 -43.46 -0.96
C GLU A 76 -3.16 -44.11 -0.28
N ARG A 77 -2.35 -43.30 0.41
CA ARG A 77 -1.14 -43.80 1.08
C ARG A 77 -1.47 -44.59 2.33
N CYS A 78 -2.32 -44.09 3.23
CA CYS A 78 -2.61 -44.75 4.49
C CYS A 78 -3.45 -46.02 4.30
N GLY A 79 -4.32 -46.05 3.29
CA GLY A 79 -5.24 -47.15 3.03
C GLY A 79 -6.31 -47.29 4.10
N LYS A 80 -7.03 -48.41 4.07
CA LYS A 80 -8.04 -48.76 5.08
C LYS A 80 -7.39 -49.50 6.26
N PRO A 81 -7.91 -49.34 7.49
CA PRO A 81 -7.47 -50.16 8.63
C PRO A 81 -7.61 -51.65 8.33
N LYS A 82 -6.65 -52.46 8.77
CA LYS A 82 -6.77 -53.92 8.69
C LYS A 82 -7.87 -54.40 9.64
N ASN A 83 -8.71 -55.31 9.19
CA ASN A 83 -9.74 -55.94 10.03
C ASN A 83 -9.07 -56.92 10.99
N ILE A 84 -9.32 -56.75 12.29
CA ILE A 84 -8.76 -57.56 13.38
C ILE A 84 -9.84 -58.26 14.21
N ASP A 85 -11.12 -58.09 13.87
CA ASP A 85 -12.24 -58.46 14.73
C ASP A 85 -12.35 -59.99 14.91
N ASP A 86 -11.91 -60.77 13.93
CA ASP A 86 -11.91 -62.25 13.94
C ASP A 86 -10.49 -62.85 13.82
N ALA A 87 -9.43 -62.08 14.09
CA ALA A 87 -8.05 -62.51 13.85
C ALA A 87 -7.52 -63.44 14.97
N ASN A 88 -6.84 -64.53 14.57
CA ASN A 88 -6.11 -65.39 15.50
C ASN A 88 -4.76 -64.78 15.92
N GLU A 89 -4.12 -65.33 16.96
CA GLU A 89 -2.87 -64.80 17.52
C GLU A 89 -1.73 -64.70 16.49
N GLU A 90 -1.60 -65.68 15.60
CA GLU A 90 -0.57 -65.70 14.56
C GLU A 90 -0.82 -64.63 13.50
N GLN A 91 -2.08 -64.41 13.12
CA GLN A 91 -2.50 -63.34 12.21
C GLN A 91 -2.22 -61.96 12.82
N LEU A 92 -2.51 -61.78 14.11
CA LEU A 92 -2.19 -60.56 14.87
C LEU A 92 -0.69 -60.27 14.88
N LYS A 93 0.16 -61.28 15.14
CA LYS A 93 1.62 -61.13 15.11
C LYS A 93 2.14 -60.70 13.74
N ARG A 94 1.64 -61.30 12.65
CA ARG A 94 1.99 -60.91 11.28
C ARG A 94 1.60 -59.47 10.98
N VAL A 95 0.38 -59.08 11.35
CA VAL A 95 -0.11 -57.71 11.15
C VAL A 95 0.78 -56.69 11.87
N LEU A 96 1.18 -56.96 13.10
CA LEU A 96 2.08 -56.10 13.86
C LEU A 96 3.48 -55.99 13.21
N GLN A 97 4.05 -57.11 12.76
CA GLN A 97 5.35 -57.12 12.08
C GLN A 97 5.31 -56.31 10.78
N GLU A 98 4.25 -56.44 9.98
CA GLU A 98 4.07 -55.66 8.77
C GLU A 98 3.93 -54.16 9.05
N TYR A 99 3.15 -53.77 10.06
CA TYR A 99 3.03 -52.36 10.46
C TYR A 99 4.36 -51.81 10.97
N HIS A 100 5.09 -52.57 11.77
CA HIS A 100 6.41 -52.18 12.26
C HIS A 100 7.39 -51.94 11.10
N ALA A 101 7.52 -52.91 10.18
CA ALA A 101 8.39 -52.77 9.01
C ALA A 101 7.99 -51.55 8.14
N ARG A 102 6.69 -51.34 7.97
CA ARG A 102 6.16 -50.17 7.24
C ARG A 102 6.51 -48.86 7.93
N ILE A 103 6.40 -48.77 9.26
CA ILE A 103 6.75 -47.57 10.03
C ILE A 103 8.24 -47.26 9.88
N CYS A 104 9.12 -48.25 10.05
CA CYS A 104 10.57 -48.04 9.88
C CYS A 104 10.90 -47.48 8.49
N ASN A 105 10.35 -48.09 7.43
CA ASN A 105 10.58 -47.62 6.05
C ASN A 105 10.04 -46.19 5.83
N LEU A 106 8.91 -45.83 6.45
CA LEU A 106 8.34 -44.48 6.34
C LEU A 106 9.16 -43.45 7.12
N GLU A 107 9.74 -43.83 8.25
CA GLU A 107 10.62 -42.97 9.04
C GLU A 107 11.92 -42.66 8.31
N ASP A 108 12.53 -43.67 7.67
CA ASP A 108 13.73 -43.48 6.84
C ASP A 108 13.44 -42.52 5.67
N LEU A 109 12.37 -42.76 4.92
CA LEU A 109 11.95 -41.88 3.82
C LEU A 109 11.63 -40.46 4.29
N LYS A 110 11.00 -40.32 5.47
CA LYS A 110 10.71 -39.02 6.07
C LYS A 110 12.01 -38.29 6.38
N TRP A 111 12.99 -38.97 6.97
CA TRP A 111 14.28 -38.38 7.31
C TRP A 111 15.01 -37.86 6.06
N ASP A 112 15.07 -38.66 4.99
CA ASP A 112 15.69 -38.28 3.72
C ASP A 112 15.04 -37.02 3.12
N LEU A 113 13.70 -36.98 3.13
CA LEU A 113 12.95 -35.82 2.62
C LEU A 113 13.19 -34.58 3.47
N GLU A 114 13.15 -34.70 4.79
CA GLU A 114 13.41 -33.59 5.71
C GLU A 114 14.83 -33.05 5.54
N TYR A 115 15.82 -33.94 5.39
CA TYR A 115 17.21 -33.55 5.14
C TYR A 115 17.35 -32.83 3.80
N ALA A 116 16.75 -33.37 2.72
CA ALA A 116 16.79 -32.76 1.40
C ALA A 116 16.15 -31.36 1.38
N VAL A 117 15.03 -31.17 2.08
CA VAL A 117 14.37 -29.86 2.23
C VAL A 117 15.28 -28.90 3.00
N LYS A 118 15.77 -29.28 4.18
CA LYS A 118 16.68 -28.45 4.99
C LYS A 118 17.92 -28.03 4.21
N LYS A 119 18.51 -28.94 3.43
CA LYS A 119 19.69 -28.66 2.59
C LYS A 119 19.37 -27.62 1.51
N LYS A 120 18.24 -27.77 0.81
CA LYS A 120 17.81 -26.80 -0.22
C LYS A 120 17.57 -25.41 0.37
N ASP A 121 16.88 -25.33 1.50
CA ASP A 121 16.61 -24.06 2.18
C ASP A 121 17.91 -23.38 2.63
N PHE A 122 18.87 -24.17 3.14
CA PHE A 122 20.19 -23.67 3.52
C PHE A 122 20.99 -23.14 2.31
N GLU A 123 20.99 -23.87 1.19
CA GLU A 123 21.66 -23.44 -0.04
C GLU A 123 21.03 -22.16 -0.61
N GLN A 124 19.71 -22.04 -0.59
CA GLN A 124 18.99 -20.84 -0.99
C GLN A 124 19.36 -19.63 -0.11
N LEU A 125 19.38 -19.82 1.21
CA LEU A 125 19.79 -18.77 2.14
C LEU A 125 21.22 -18.31 1.86
N LYS A 126 22.15 -19.26 1.68
CA LYS A 126 23.55 -18.96 1.34
C LYS A 126 23.67 -18.18 0.03
N ALA A 127 22.89 -18.55 -1.00
CA ALA A 127 22.88 -17.84 -2.27
C ALA A 127 22.38 -16.40 -2.11
N ILE A 128 21.30 -16.20 -1.34
CA ILE A 128 20.75 -14.87 -1.05
C ILE A 128 21.79 -14.01 -0.30
N CYS A 129 22.41 -14.55 0.75
CA CYS A 129 23.46 -13.84 1.49
C CYS A 129 24.62 -13.42 0.57
N LYS A 130 25.05 -14.32 -0.33
CA LYS A 130 26.10 -14.03 -1.30
C LYS A 130 25.71 -12.90 -2.25
N GLN A 131 24.48 -12.93 -2.79
CA GLN A 131 23.97 -11.87 -3.67
C GLN A 131 23.93 -10.50 -2.98
N TYR A 132 23.45 -10.46 -1.73
CA TYR A 132 23.44 -9.21 -0.95
C TYR A 132 24.84 -8.67 -0.69
N TYR A 133 25.79 -9.56 -0.37
CA TYR A 133 27.18 -9.18 -0.18
C TYR A 133 27.81 -8.62 -1.46
N GLU A 134 27.65 -9.29 -2.60
CA GLU A 134 28.13 -8.84 -3.91
C GLU A 134 27.52 -7.47 -4.29
N ARG A 135 26.22 -7.29 -4.05
CA ARG A 135 25.53 -6.01 -4.27
C ARG A 135 26.07 -4.91 -3.38
N MET A 136 26.31 -5.19 -2.11
CA MET A 136 26.86 -4.23 -1.16
C MET A 136 28.24 -3.74 -1.59
N LEU A 137 29.13 -4.67 -1.98
CA LEU A 137 30.45 -4.35 -2.50
C LEU A 137 30.39 -3.44 -3.73
N LEU A 138 29.50 -3.76 -4.68
CA LEU A 138 29.31 -2.95 -5.88
C LEU A 138 28.82 -1.55 -5.52
N CYS A 139 27.82 -1.44 -4.65
CA CYS A 139 27.30 -0.15 -4.21
C CYS A 139 28.37 0.69 -3.50
N GLU A 140 29.22 0.08 -2.67
CA GLU A 140 30.30 0.80 -1.99
C GLU A 140 31.36 1.30 -2.98
N SER A 141 31.74 0.48 -3.96
CA SER A 141 32.65 0.90 -5.04
C SER A 141 32.09 2.10 -5.81
N GLN A 142 30.83 2.01 -6.25
CA GLN A 142 30.17 3.09 -6.99
C GLN A 142 30.05 4.37 -6.16
N LYS A 143 29.74 4.24 -4.88
CA LYS A 143 29.70 5.36 -3.94
C LYS A 143 31.08 6.01 -3.83
N TRP A 144 32.15 5.23 -3.69
CA TRP A 144 33.51 5.74 -3.60
C TRP A 144 33.90 6.54 -4.84
N ASP A 145 33.62 6.02 -6.03
CA ASP A 145 33.90 6.72 -7.30
C ASP A 145 33.17 8.06 -7.36
N LEU A 146 31.89 8.09 -6.98
CA LEU A 146 31.10 9.33 -6.91
C LEU A 146 31.65 10.32 -5.87
N GLU A 147 32.01 9.86 -4.67
CA GLU A 147 32.59 10.70 -3.62
C GLU A 147 33.94 11.28 -4.04
N TYR A 148 34.74 10.51 -4.79
CA TYR A 148 35.98 10.99 -5.37
C TYR A 148 35.73 12.09 -6.41
N GLU A 149 34.79 11.87 -7.34
CA GLU A 149 34.42 12.89 -8.33
C GLU A 149 33.89 14.17 -7.69
N VAL A 150 33.02 14.05 -6.68
CA VAL A 150 32.52 15.21 -5.92
C VAL A 150 33.66 15.96 -5.26
N ARG A 151 34.57 15.25 -4.58
CA ARG A 151 35.72 15.88 -3.92
C ARG A 151 36.63 16.60 -4.94
N LYS A 152 36.86 16.01 -6.12
CA LYS A 152 37.60 16.67 -7.20
C LYS A 152 36.91 17.95 -7.66
N ARG A 153 35.59 17.91 -7.85
CA ARG A 153 34.79 19.08 -8.25
C ARG A 153 34.79 20.17 -7.18
N ASP A 154 34.76 19.80 -5.90
CA ASP A 154 34.85 20.74 -4.78
C ASP A 154 36.20 21.48 -4.78
N TYR A 155 37.31 20.78 -5.08
CA TYR A 155 38.62 21.42 -5.25
C TYR A 155 38.64 22.37 -6.45
N GLU A 156 38.11 21.95 -7.60
CA GLU A 156 38.00 22.80 -8.79
C GLU A 156 37.16 24.07 -8.51
N ILE A 157 36.05 23.92 -7.78
CA ILE A 157 35.19 25.05 -7.36
C ILE A 157 35.93 25.97 -6.39
N ALA A 158 36.67 25.42 -5.42
CA ALA A 158 37.42 26.22 -4.45
C ALA A 158 38.51 27.05 -5.15
N ASP A 159 39.24 26.45 -6.08
CA ASP A 159 40.26 27.14 -6.88
C ASP A 159 39.65 28.26 -7.74
N LEU A 160 38.60 27.94 -8.51
CA LEU A 160 37.88 28.94 -9.31
C LEU A 160 37.27 30.06 -8.45
N ASN A 161 36.74 29.74 -7.28
CA ASN A 161 36.22 30.75 -6.34
C ASN A 161 37.33 31.68 -5.84
N SER A 162 38.54 31.15 -5.57
CA SER A 162 39.69 31.97 -5.20
C SER A 162 40.06 32.94 -6.33
N GLN A 163 40.21 32.43 -7.55
CA GLN A 163 40.52 33.25 -8.73
C GLN A 163 39.46 34.35 -8.97
N VAL A 164 38.17 34.01 -8.83
CA VAL A 164 37.07 34.97 -8.98
C VAL A 164 37.08 36.02 -7.87
N ASN A 165 37.46 35.67 -6.64
CA ASN A 165 37.56 36.61 -5.53
C ASN A 165 38.70 37.61 -5.72
N ASP A 166 39.85 37.15 -6.22
CA ASP A 166 40.99 38.03 -6.55
C ASP A 166 40.63 39.02 -7.67
N LEU A 167 39.80 38.59 -8.63
CA LEU A 167 39.31 39.43 -9.73
C LEU A 167 38.17 40.39 -9.33
N ARG A 168 37.29 40.00 -8.41
CA ARG A 168 36.11 40.80 -8.00
C ARG A 168 36.38 41.80 -6.88
N GLY A 169 37.53 41.70 -6.22
CA GLY A 169 37.87 42.52 -5.05
C GLY A 169 37.09 42.07 -3.79
N LYS A 170 37.76 42.16 -2.63
CA LYS A 170 37.35 41.63 -1.31
C LYS A 170 35.97 42.07 -0.79
N PHE A 171 35.27 42.96 -1.50
CA PHE A 171 33.98 43.52 -1.09
C PHE A 171 32.92 43.39 -2.18
N VAL A 172 32.33 42.19 -2.27
CA VAL A 172 31.12 41.98 -3.06
C VAL A 172 29.91 42.42 -2.25
N LYS A 173 29.28 43.54 -2.64
CA LYS A 173 28.01 43.98 -2.06
C LYS A 173 26.92 42.92 -2.34
N PRO A 174 26.40 42.20 -1.32
CA PRO A 174 25.37 41.19 -1.54
C PRO A 174 24.09 41.85 -2.05
N THR A 175 23.48 41.32 -3.10
CA THR A 175 22.17 41.79 -3.55
C THR A 175 21.11 41.38 -2.53
N LEU A 176 20.55 42.38 -1.83
CA LEU A 176 19.53 42.15 -0.81
C LEU A 176 18.29 41.51 -1.45
N LYS A 177 18.08 40.22 -1.20
CA LYS A 177 16.81 39.57 -1.53
C LYS A 177 15.73 40.08 -0.57
N LYS A 178 14.60 40.52 -1.11
CA LYS A 178 13.40 40.89 -0.33
C LYS A 178 12.86 39.64 0.37
N VAL A 179 13.32 39.38 1.58
CA VAL A 179 12.81 38.28 2.40
C VAL A 179 11.50 38.74 3.03
N SER A 180 10.38 38.27 2.48
CA SER A 180 9.07 38.39 3.12
C SER A 180 9.07 37.54 4.39
N LYS A 181 9.49 38.14 5.52
CA LYS A 181 9.54 37.45 6.83
C LYS A 181 8.15 37.07 7.36
N TYR A 182 7.05 37.50 6.71
CA TYR A 182 5.68 37.40 7.24
C TYR A 182 4.63 36.75 6.32
N GLU A 183 4.80 36.61 4.99
CA GLU A 183 3.77 35.96 4.15
C GLU A 183 3.53 34.50 4.53
N ASN A 184 4.61 33.75 4.76
CA ASN A 184 4.51 32.32 5.06
C ASN A 184 3.92 32.02 6.45
N LYS A 185 3.93 33.01 7.37
CA LYS A 185 3.30 32.90 8.69
C LYS A 185 1.81 33.26 8.62
N PHE A 186 1.42 34.25 7.81
CA PHE A 186 0.01 34.66 7.65
C PHE A 186 -0.82 33.59 6.92
N ALA A 187 -0.25 32.96 5.88
CA ALA A 187 -0.91 31.86 5.16
C ALA A 187 -1.17 30.61 6.03
N LYS A 188 -0.29 30.33 7.01
CA LYS A 188 -0.48 29.23 7.97
C LYS A 188 -1.59 29.52 8.99
N LEU A 189 -1.76 30.78 9.41
CA LEU A 189 -2.83 31.20 10.31
C LEU A 189 -4.21 31.12 9.64
N GLN A 190 -4.32 31.53 8.38
CA GLN A 190 -5.59 31.43 7.63
C GLN A 190 -6.01 29.98 7.35
N LYS A 191 -5.06 29.07 7.05
CA LYS A 191 -5.36 27.64 6.86
C LYS A 191 -5.85 26.96 8.14
N LYS A 192 -5.23 27.23 9.30
CA LYS A 192 -5.68 26.68 10.59
C LYS A 192 -7.08 27.19 11.00
N ALA A 193 -7.37 28.47 10.74
CA ALA A 193 -8.69 29.03 11.01
C ALA A 193 -9.79 28.45 10.11
N ALA A 194 -9.47 28.15 8.84
CA ALA A 194 -10.39 27.50 7.92
C ALA A 194 -10.62 26.01 8.27
N GLU A 195 -9.59 25.27 8.67
CA GLU A 195 -9.72 23.87 9.12
C GLU A 195 -10.54 23.73 10.41
N PHE A 196 -10.37 24.66 11.36
CA PHE A 196 -11.10 24.63 12.64
C PHE A 196 -12.60 24.92 12.46
N ASN A 197 -12.96 25.85 11.56
CA ASN A 197 -14.36 26.19 11.30
C ASN A 197 -15.12 25.09 10.53
N PHE A 198 -14.47 24.41 9.58
CA PHE A 198 -15.16 23.42 8.73
C PHE A 198 -15.40 22.07 9.44
N ARG A 199 -14.48 21.65 10.32
CA ARG A 199 -14.59 20.35 11.02
C ARG A 199 -15.54 20.39 12.21
N ASN A 200 -15.68 21.52 12.90
CA ASN A 200 -16.57 21.66 14.06
C ASN A 200 -18.03 21.95 13.70
N GLN A 201 -18.34 22.41 12.48
CA GLN A 201 -19.73 22.66 12.04
C GLN A 201 -20.42 21.46 11.37
N LEU A 202 -19.69 20.36 11.13
CA LEU A 202 -20.28 19.14 10.60
C LEU A 202 -20.90 18.31 11.73
N LYS A 203 -22.22 18.47 11.95
CA LYS A 203 -23.00 17.50 12.72
C LYS A 203 -22.97 16.14 11.98
N VAL A 204 -22.23 15.18 12.51
CA VAL A 204 -22.32 13.79 12.08
C VAL A 204 -23.66 13.25 12.54
N VAL A 205 -24.66 13.23 11.65
CA VAL A 205 -25.91 12.50 11.89
C VAL A 205 -25.56 11.02 11.84
N LYS A 206 -25.54 10.35 13.00
CA LYS A 206 -25.48 8.89 13.10
C LYS A 206 -26.79 8.31 12.55
N LYS A 207 -26.91 8.17 11.23
CA LYS A 207 -27.96 7.34 10.62
C LYS A 207 -27.61 5.87 10.87
N LYS A 208 -28.29 5.26 11.85
CA LYS A 208 -28.36 3.81 12.05
C LYS A 208 -29.35 3.19 11.05
N GLU A 209 -29.04 3.23 9.76
CA GLU A 209 -29.91 2.62 8.73
C GLU A 209 -29.16 1.71 7.75
N PHE A 210 -27.87 1.39 7.98
CA PHE A 210 -27.13 0.53 7.05
C PHE A 210 -26.12 -0.40 7.73
N THR A 211 -26.49 -0.98 8.86
CA THR A 211 -25.87 -2.23 9.35
C THR A 211 -26.89 -3.33 9.15
N LEU A 212 -26.70 -4.08 8.06
CA LEU A 212 -27.33 -5.37 7.82
C LEU A 212 -27.22 -6.20 9.11
N GLU A 213 -28.36 -6.61 9.65
CA GLU A 213 -28.45 -7.68 10.64
C GLU A 213 -27.90 -8.95 9.99
N GLU A 214 -26.67 -9.32 10.32
CA GLU A 214 -26.26 -10.72 10.45
C GLU A 214 -24.92 -10.79 11.16
N GLU A 215 -24.89 -11.61 12.21
CA GLU A 215 -23.72 -12.05 12.99
C GLU A 215 -22.99 -10.99 13.83
N ASP A 216 -23.41 -10.88 15.10
CA ASP A 216 -22.43 -10.97 16.19
C ASP A 216 -23.12 -11.43 17.49
N LYS A 217 -23.08 -12.76 17.71
CA LYS A 217 -23.30 -13.36 19.03
C LYS A 217 -22.00 -13.22 19.82
N GLU A 218 -21.81 -12.10 20.50
CA GLU A 218 -20.93 -12.05 21.66
C GLU A 218 -21.63 -11.34 22.82
N LYS A 219 -21.92 -12.12 23.87
CA LYS A 219 -22.48 -11.66 25.14
C LYS A 219 -21.49 -10.70 25.78
N LYS A 220 -21.84 -9.41 25.87
CA LYS A 220 -21.15 -8.49 26.78
C LYS A 220 -21.47 -8.88 28.24
N PRO A 221 -20.48 -8.89 29.15
CA PRO A 221 -20.73 -9.09 30.57
C PRO A 221 -21.57 -7.92 31.11
N SER A 222 -22.60 -8.21 31.89
CA SER A 222 -23.43 -7.19 32.52
C SER A 222 -22.64 -6.48 33.63
N GLU A 223 -22.08 -5.31 33.34
CA GLU A 223 -21.73 -4.35 34.38
C GLU A 223 -23.03 -3.79 34.95
N LYS A 224 -23.38 -4.22 36.17
CA LYS A 224 -24.50 -3.65 36.94
C LYS A 224 -24.20 -2.19 37.26
N ALA A 225 -25.20 -1.32 37.08
CA ALA A 225 -25.13 0.10 37.42
C ALA A 225 -24.95 0.30 38.94
N GLU A 226 -24.14 1.30 39.31
CA GLU A 226 -23.63 1.55 40.67
C GLU A 226 -24.69 1.93 41.74
N TRP A 227 -25.97 2.09 41.40
CA TRP A 227 -27.02 2.37 42.38
C TRP A 227 -27.66 1.11 42.99
N GLN A 228 -27.21 -0.08 42.57
CA GLN A 228 -27.73 -1.36 43.07
C GLN A 228 -26.83 -2.06 44.10
N LYS A 229 -25.85 -1.35 44.67
CA LYS A 229 -25.14 -1.77 45.88
C LYS A 229 -25.64 -0.97 47.07
N LYS A 230 -26.57 -1.56 47.82
CA LYS A 230 -26.87 -1.21 49.21
C LYS A 230 -27.11 -2.48 49.99
#